data_AF-A0A438CT87-F1
#
_entry.id   AF-A0A438CT87-F1
#
_cell.length_a   1.000
_cell.length_b   1.000
_cell.length_c   1.000
_cell.angle_alpha   90.00
_cell.angle_beta   90.00
_cell.angle_gamma   90.00
#
_symmetry.space_group_name_H-M   'P 1'
#
loop_
_entity.id
_entity.type
_entity.pdbx_description
1 polymer ?
#
loop_
_entity_poly.entity_id
_entity_poly.type
_entity_poly.pdbx_seq_one_letter_code
_entity_poly.pdbx_strand_id
1 'polypeptide(L)'
;MTSSASKVGGSGLVKTVEIEGRGRALVASQSLRGGQIILTDSPILLYSAHPLSSSSNAYCSNCFRHLQTCSTLVSCSSCPCLFCSPDCLTDALSSSHSPWACLTLSLLRASPSLSLSHSDAKSKPVF
;
A
#
# COMPACT_ATOMS: atom_id res chain seq x y z
N MET A 1 7.14 7.39 -33.26
CA MET A 1 6.78 7.49 -31.83
C MET A 1 6.36 6.11 -31.36
N THR A 2 7.27 5.42 -30.66
CA THR A 2 7.14 4.02 -30.26
C THR A 2 6.19 3.89 -29.07
N SER A 3 5.08 3.18 -29.26
CA SER A 3 4.16 2.80 -28.18
C SER A 3 4.84 1.78 -27.27
N SER A 4 4.96 2.08 -25.98
CA SER A 4 5.51 1.16 -24.99
C SER A 4 4.41 0.20 -24.55
N ALA A 5 4.51 -1.05 -24.97
CA ALA A 5 3.68 -2.13 -24.48
C ALA A 5 4.07 -2.45 -23.03
N SER A 6 3.20 -2.13 -22.07
CA SER A 6 3.30 -2.67 -20.72
C SER A 6 3.15 -4.19 -20.80
N LYS A 7 4.27 -4.90 -20.65
CA LYS A 7 4.30 -6.36 -20.56
C LYS A 7 3.51 -6.77 -19.32
N VAL A 8 2.32 -7.32 -19.51
CA VAL A 8 1.59 -8.02 -18.45
C VAL A 8 2.51 -9.14 -17.96
N GLY A 9 3.09 -8.94 -16.77
CA GLY A 9 3.99 -9.88 -16.11
C GLY A 9 3.24 -11.09 -15.56
N GLY A 10 2.51 -11.80 -16.41
CA GLY A 10 2.01 -13.13 -16.07
C GLY A 10 3.15 -14.12 -16.23
N SER A 11 3.82 -14.47 -15.13
CA SER A 11 4.66 -15.66 -15.13
C SER A 11 3.73 -16.82 -15.53
N GLY A 12 4.11 -17.62 -16.53
CA GLY A 12 3.28 -18.72 -17.05
C GLY A 12 2.99 -19.84 -16.03
N LEU A 13 3.25 -19.60 -14.74
CA LEU A 13 3.10 -20.49 -13.59
C LEU A 13 1.67 -20.57 -13.07
N VAL A 14 0.83 -19.59 -13.41
CA VAL A 14 -0.60 -19.57 -13.04
C VAL A 14 -1.47 -19.22 -14.24
N LYS A 15 -2.69 -19.74 -14.23
CA LYS A 15 -3.74 -19.40 -15.20
C LYS A 15 -5.03 -19.04 -14.47
N THR A 16 -5.80 -18.14 -15.07
CA THR A 16 -7.15 -17.83 -14.59
C THR A 16 -8.12 -18.92 -15.04
N VAL A 17 -8.95 -19.41 -14.12
CA VAL A 17 -10.03 -20.37 -14.39
C VAL A 17 -11.29 -19.94 -13.67
N GLU A 18 -12.44 -20.47 -14.11
CA GLU A 18 -13.70 -20.36 -13.38
C GLU A 18 -13.93 -21.65 -12.59
N ILE A 19 -14.20 -21.52 -11.29
CA ILE A 19 -14.47 -22.62 -10.38
C ILE A 19 -15.94 -22.56 -10.01
N GLU A 20 -16.65 -23.66 -10.25
CA GLU A 20 -18.08 -23.79 -9.92
C GLU A 20 -18.36 -23.43 -8.45
N GLY A 21 -19.31 -22.52 -8.23
CA GLY A 21 -19.66 -21.99 -6.91
C GLY A 21 -18.64 -21.05 -6.27
N ARG A 22 -17.53 -20.70 -6.95
CA ARG A 22 -16.46 -19.82 -6.42
C ARG A 22 -16.03 -18.69 -7.37
N GLY A 23 -16.49 -18.69 -8.61
CA GLY A 23 -16.17 -17.66 -9.60
C GLY A 23 -14.74 -17.78 -10.13
N ARG A 24 -14.10 -16.65 -10.47
CA ARG A 24 -12.76 -16.63 -11.07
C ARG A 24 -11.66 -16.84 -10.04
N ALA A 25 -10.71 -17.71 -10.36
CA ALA A 25 -9.56 -18.02 -9.52
C ALA A 25 -8.27 -18.13 -10.35
N LEU A 26 -7.12 -18.00 -9.68
CA LEU A 26 -5.82 -18.36 -10.24
C LEU A 26 -5.46 -19.77 -9.79
N VAL A 27 -5.10 -20.64 -10.74
CA VAL A 27 -4.61 -22.00 -10.46
C VAL A 27 -3.23 -22.19 -11.03
N ALA A 28 -2.39 -22.98 -10.36
CA ALA A 28 -1.07 -23.33 -10.84
C ALA A 28 -1.17 -24.08 -12.19
N SER A 29 -0.38 -23.69 -13.17
CA SER A 29 -0.26 -24.37 -14.47
C SER A 29 0.78 -25.49 -14.45
N GLN A 30 1.62 -25.53 -13.41
CA GLN A 30 2.72 -26.49 -13.22
C GLN A 30 3.03 -26.67 -11.73
N SER A 31 3.88 -27.65 -11.40
CA SER A 31 4.39 -27.83 -10.03
C SER A 31 5.19 -26.61 -9.55
N LEU A 32 4.97 -26.23 -8.29
CA LEU A 32 5.61 -25.08 -7.64
C LEU A 32 6.54 -25.56 -6.53
N ARG A 33 7.66 -24.85 -6.33
CA ARG A 33 8.60 -25.11 -5.24
C ARG A 33 8.37 -24.17 -4.07
N GLY A 34 8.75 -24.61 -2.86
CA GLY A 34 8.78 -23.74 -1.69
C GLY A 34 9.66 -22.51 -1.93
N GLY A 35 9.17 -21.32 -1.56
CA GLY A 35 9.86 -20.04 -1.77
C GLY A 35 9.83 -19.50 -3.21
N GLN A 36 9.16 -20.17 -4.15
CA GLN A 36 9.04 -19.70 -5.52
C GLN A 36 8.08 -18.49 -5.61
N ILE A 37 8.53 -17.42 -6.27
CA ILE A 37 7.68 -16.27 -6.60
C ILE A 37 6.76 -16.66 -7.77
N ILE A 38 5.45 -16.67 -7.51
CA ILE A 38 4.43 -17.09 -8.49
C ILE A 38 3.87 -15.88 -9.23
N LEU A 39 3.63 -14.77 -8.51
CA LEU A 39 3.10 -13.53 -9.04
C LEU A 39 3.80 -12.35 -8.37
N THR A 40 4.09 -11.33 -9.15
CA THR A 40 4.52 -10.03 -8.65
C THR A 40 3.66 -8.99 -9.32
N ASP A 41 3.10 -8.09 -8.54
CA ASP A 41 2.25 -7.02 -9.05
C ASP A 41 2.63 -5.70 -8.39
N SER A 42 2.43 -4.62 -9.14
CA SER A 42 2.58 -3.26 -8.62
C SER A 42 1.24 -2.83 -8.04
N PRO A 43 1.22 -2.15 -6.89
CA PRO A 43 -0.02 -1.69 -6.30
C PRO A 43 -0.70 -0.67 -7.22
N ILE A 44 -2.02 -0.81 -7.41
CA ILE A 44 -2.82 0.16 -8.17
C ILE A 44 -2.89 1.49 -7.43
N LEU A 45 -3.11 1.43 -6.11
CA LEU A 45 -3.10 2.59 -5.22
C LEU A 45 -2.43 2.16 -3.92
N LEU A 46 -1.50 2.97 -3.44
CA LEU A 46 -0.75 2.69 -2.22
C LEU A 46 -0.63 3.96 -1.40
N TYR A 47 -1.13 3.93 -0.17
CA TYR A 47 -1.08 5.04 0.77
C TYR A 47 -0.90 4.51 2.20
N SER A 48 -0.34 5.35 3.07
CA SER A 48 -0.25 5.03 4.50
C SER A 48 -1.62 5.12 5.15
N ALA A 49 -1.99 4.11 5.95
CA ALA A 49 -3.20 4.16 6.80
C ALA A 49 -3.05 5.08 8.02
N HIS A 50 -1.89 5.73 8.20
CA HIS A 50 -1.64 6.65 9.31
C HIS A 50 -2.67 7.77 9.47
N PRO A 51 -3.23 8.39 8.41
CA PRO A 51 -4.33 9.37 8.57
C PRO A 51 -5.59 8.78 9.21
N LEU A 52 -5.75 7.45 9.21
CA LEU A 52 -6.89 6.72 9.75
C LEU A 52 -6.59 6.05 11.10
N SER A 53 -5.32 6.05 11.54
CA SER A 53 -4.86 5.34 12.74
C SER A 53 -4.33 6.32 13.79
N SER A 54 -4.67 6.08 15.05
CA SER A 54 -4.15 6.82 16.21
C SER A 54 -2.72 6.42 16.59
N SER A 55 -2.15 5.41 15.94
CA SER A 55 -0.80 4.90 16.26
C SER A 55 0.31 5.78 15.68
N SER A 56 1.35 6.00 16.48
CA SER A 56 2.51 6.85 16.17
C SER A 56 3.53 6.22 15.21
N ASN A 57 3.20 5.09 14.58
CA ASN A 57 4.11 4.42 13.65
C ASN A 57 4.13 5.17 12.31
N ALA A 58 5.13 6.03 12.16
CA ALA A 58 5.37 6.78 10.95
C ALA A 58 6.23 5.93 9.99
N TYR A 59 5.64 5.53 8.87
CA TYR A 59 6.34 4.92 7.74
C TYR A 59 6.49 5.94 6.62
N CYS A 60 7.54 5.80 5.80
CA CYS A 60 7.69 6.58 4.58
C CYS A 60 6.50 6.31 3.64
N SER A 61 5.80 7.36 3.22
CA SER A 61 4.65 7.29 2.31
C SER A 61 5.01 6.86 0.87
N ASN A 62 6.30 6.64 0.56
CA ASN A 62 6.76 6.10 -0.71
C ASN A 62 7.25 4.65 -0.58
N CYS A 63 8.29 4.43 0.23
CA CYS A 63 9.00 3.16 0.30
C CYS A 63 8.62 2.28 1.49
N PHE A 64 7.68 2.71 2.34
CA PHE A 64 7.16 1.97 3.50
C PHE A 64 8.23 1.57 4.54
N ARG A 65 9.41 2.19 4.48
CA ARG A 65 10.43 2.06 5.51
C ARG A 65 9.99 2.74 6.78
N HIS A 66 10.29 2.14 7.93
CA HIS A 66 10.01 2.73 9.22
C HIS A 66 10.85 4.01 9.43
N LEU A 67 10.21 5.09 9.88
CA LEU A 67 10.86 6.41 9.97
C LEU A 67 11.65 6.62 11.26
N GLN A 68 11.49 5.77 12.28
CA GLN A 68 12.28 5.87 13.53
C GLN A 68 13.79 5.78 13.30
N THR A 69 14.22 5.21 12.18
CA THR A 69 15.63 5.05 11.83
C THR A 69 16.19 6.21 11.00
N CYS A 70 15.37 7.22 10.67
CA CYS A 70 15.75 8.31 9.78
C CYS A 70 16.15 9.55 10.61
N SER A 71 17.32 10.12 10.30
CA SER A 71 17.81 11.36 10.91
C SER A 71 17.02 12.60 10.46
N THR A 72 16.42 12.54 9.28
CA THR A 72 15.73 13.65 8.63
C THR A 72 14.46 13.14 7.97
N LEU A 73 13.38 13.87 8.17
CA LEU A 73 12.07 13.59 7.59
C LEU A 73 11.66 14.75 6.69
N VAL A 74 11.03 14.42 5.58
CA VAL A 74 10.44 15.38 4.65
C VAL A 74 8.93 15.23 4.72
N SER A 75 8.22 16.34 4.90
CA SER A 75 6.75 16.37 4.92
C SER A 75 6.18 16.91 3.62
N CYS A 76 5.03 16.39 3.20
CA CYS A 76 4.23 17.07 2.18
C CYS A 76 3.66 18.38 2.75
N SER A 77 3.63 19.45 1.95
CA SER A 77 3.08 20.75 2.37
C SER A 77 1.55 20.75 2.47
N SER A 78 0.88 19.80 1.83
CA SER A 78 -0.58 19.82 1.64
C SER A 78 -1.30 18.66 2.32
N CYS A 79 -0.57 17.68 2.87
CA CYS A 79 -1.17 16.54 3.54
C CYS A 79 -0.21 15.98 4.62
N PRO A 80 -0.68 15.09 5.51
CA PRO A 80 0.10 14.59 6.64
C PRO A 80 1.13 13.51 6.27
N CYS A 81 1.46 13.33 4.99
CA CYS A 81 2.42 12.31 4.56
C CYS A 81 3.86 12.69 4.92
N LEU A 82 4.64 11.68 5.32
CA LEU A 82 6.05 11.80 5.68
C LEU A 82 6.90 10.91 4.78
N PHE A 83 8.10 11.39 4.46
CA PHE A 83 9.05 10.73 3.57
C PHE A 83 10.43 10.67 4.22
N CYS A 84 11.16 9.59 3.98
CA CYS A 84 12.51 9.40 4.52
C CYS A 84 13.60 10.21 3.81
N SER A 85 13.30 10.77 2.64
CA SER A 85 14.22 11.61 1.86
C SER A 85 13.45 12.48 0.85
N PRO A 86 14.08 13.55 0.32
CA PRO A 86 13.53 14.32 -0.79
C PRO A 86 13.27 13.46 -2.03
N ASP A 87 14.13 12.46 -2.31
CA ASP A 87 13.95 11.55 -3.44
C ASP A 87 12.65 10.75 -3.31
N CYS A 88 12.35 10.23 -2.11
CA CYS A 88 11.09 9.54 -1.86
C CYS A 88 9.86 10.44 -2.02
N LEU A 89 9.96 11.73 -1.71
CA LEU A 89 8.89 12.68 -2.00
C LEU A 89 8.72 12.87 -3.52
N THR A 90 9.81 13.09 -4.24
CA THR A 90 9.80 13.28 -5.70
C THR A 90 9.24 12.04 -6.42
N ASP A 91 9.70 10.85 -6.06
CA ASP A 91 9.23 9.59 -6.63
C ASP A 91 7.74 9.38 -6.37
N ALA A 92 7.29 9.66 -5.15
CA ALA A 92 5.88 9.53 -4.80
C ALA A 92 5.01 10.51 -5.58
N LEU A 93 5.42 11.78 -5.74
CA LEU A 93 4.70 12.78 -6.53
C LEU A 93 4.52 12.36 -8.00
N SER A 94 5.47 11.59 -8.53
CA SER A 94 5.40 11.02 -9.89
C SER A 94 4.57 9.72 -10.00
N SER A 95 4.14 9.15 -8.87
CA SER A 95 3.50 7.83 -8.81
C SER A 95 2.32 7.79 -7.83
N SER A 96 2.54 7.29 -6.62
CA SER A 96 1.52 6.98 -5.61
C SER A 96 0.89 8.20 -4.94
N HIS A 97 1.53 9.36 -5.02
CA HIS A 97 1.16 10.61 -4.37
C HIS A 97 0.77 11.69 -5.38
N SER A 98 -0.12 11.34 -6.32
CA SER A 98 -0.71 12.30 -7.24
C SER A 98 -1.44 13.44 -6.51
N PRO A 99 -1.67 14.60 -7.15
CA PRO A 99 -2.40 15.71 -6.54
C PRO A 99 -3.77 15.31 -5.96
N TRP A 100 -4.48 14.40 -6.63
CA TRP A 100 -5.77 13.87 -6.16
C TRP A 100 -5.63 12.97 -4.93
N ALA A 101 -4.61 12.11 -4.90
CA ALA A 101 -4.32 11.28 -3.73
C ALA A 101 -3.93 12.15 -2.53
N CYS A 102 -3.08 13.16 -2.74
CA CYS A 102 -2.69 14.13 -1.73
C CYS A 102 -3.91 14.88 -1.14
N LEU A 103 -4.78 15.42 -1.99
CA LEU A 103 -5.98 16.12 -1.57
C LEU A 103 -6.91 15.20 -0.76
N THR A 104 -7.14 13.98 -1.26
CA THR A 104 -7.97 12.98 -0.58
C THR A 104 -7.45 12.68 0.82
N LEU A 105 -6.14 12.46 0.98
CA LEU A 105 -5.54 12.17 2.29
C LEU A 105 -5.64 13.36 3.25
N SER A 106 -5.57 14.59 2.74
CA SER A 106 -5.82 15.79 3.55
C SER A 106 -7.27 15.83 4.07
N LEU A 107 -8.24 15.57 3.19
CA LEU A 107 -9.66 15.56 3.54
C LEU A 107 -10.02 14.43 4.51
N LEU A 108 -9.46 13.23 4.31
CA LEU A 108 -9.68 12.08 5.19
C LEU A 108 -9.23 12.36 6.62
N ARG A 109 -8.06 13.00 6.80
CA ARG A 109 -7.59 13.38 8.14
C ARG A 109 -8.44 14.45 8.79
N ALA A 110 -8.99 15.36 8.01
CA ALA A 110 -9.90 16.40 8.50
C ALA A 110 -11.30 15.84 8.85
N SER A 111 -11.60 14.59 8.51
CA SER A 111 -12.91 13.98 8.69
C SER A 111 -13.00 13.24 10.03
N PRO A 112 -13.75 13.76 11.03
CA PRO A 112 -13.84 13.14 12.36
C PRO A 112 -14.52 11.77 12.35
N SER A 113 -15.37 11.48 11.36
CA SER A 113 -16.15 10.24 11.25
C SER A 113 -15.34 9.01 10.80
N LEU A 114 -14.09 9.18 10.37
CA LEU A 114 -13.25 8.10 9.82
C LEU A 114 -12.11 7.68 10.75
N SER A 115 -12.09 8.20 11.98
CA SER A 115 -11.17 7.73 13.01
C SER A 115 -11.51 6.28 13.36
N LEU A 116 -10.70 5.34 12.90
CA LEU A 116 -10.73 3.96 13.38
C LEU A 116 -10.15 3.96 14.80
N SER A 117 -11.00 4.23 15.78
CA SER A 117 -10.66 3.99 17.18
C SER A 117 -10.47 2.48 17.37
N HIS A 118 -9.21 2.04 17.49
CA HIS A 118 -8.92 0.71 18.01
C HIS A 118 -9.36 0.69 19.47
N SER A 119 -10.58 0.26 19.74
CA SER A 119 -10.96 -0.19 21.07
C SER A 119 -10.17 -1.46 21.33
N ASP A 120 -9.09 -1.36 22.10
CA ASP A 120 -8.48 -2.51 22.76
C ASP A 120 -9.54 -3.13 23.67
N ALA A 121 -10.32 -4.06 23.12
CA ALA A 121 -11.17 -4.93 23.90
C ALA A 121 -10.23 -5.83 24.70
N LYS A 122 -9.86 -5.35 25.89
CA LYS A 122 -9.14 -6.11 26.91
C LYS A 122 -10.04 -7.26 27.30
N SER A 123 -9.87 -8.41 26.65
CA SER A 123 -10.48 -9.66 27.07
C SER A 123 -9.98 -9.95 28.50
N LYS A 124 -10.89 -9.82 29.47
CA LYS A 124 -10.66 -10.33 30.83
C LYS A 124 -10.38 -11.83 30.71
N PRO A 125 -9.36 -12.37 31.42
CA PRO A 125 -9.24 -13.81 31.56
C PRO A 125 -10.50 -14.32 32.29
N VAL A 126 -11.17 -15.28 31.68
CA VAL A 126 -12.13 -16.14 32.37
C VAL A 126 -11.30 -17.08 33.23
N PHE A 127 -11.46 -17.00 34.55
CA PHE A 127 -10.95 -17.99 35.50
C PHE A 127 -11.76 -19.27 35.40
#